data_AF-F4N0B8-F1
#
_entry.id   AF-F4N0B8-F1
#
_cell.length_a   1.000
_cell.length_b   1.000
_cell.length_c   1.000
_cell.angle_alpha   90.00
_cell.angle_beta   90.00
_cell.angle_gamma   90.00
#
_symmetry.space_group_name_H-M   'P 1'
#
loop_
_entity.id
_entity.type
_entity.pdbx_description
1 polymer ?
#
loop_
_entity_poly.entity_id
_entity_poly.type
_entity_poly.pdbx_seq_one_letter_code
_entity_poly.pdbx_strand_id
1 'polypeptide(L)'
;MDRVAERLIAGGYPANTPVAVVYKATWAESRTVRGTLADIAELVRAAAIHKTALILVGAFLGDEYHYSKLYDAGFSHEYRQA
;
A
#
# COMPACT_ATOMS: atom_id res chain seq x y z
N MET A 1 -13.72 2.72 2.51
CA MET A 1 -12.33 3.01 2.91
C MET A 1 -12.26 3.34 4.40
N ASP A 2 -13.20 4.12 4.93
CA ASP A 2 -13.26 4.56 6.34
C ASP A 2 -13.00 3.45 7.36
N ARG A 3 -13.82 2.39 7.32
CA ARG A 3 -13.68 1.24 8.23
C ARG A 3 -12.30 0.55 8.15
N VAL A 4 -11.64 0.58 6.99
CA VAL A 4 -10.29 -0.01 6.83
C VAL A 4 -9.26 0.87 7.53
N ALA A 5 -9.30 2.19 7.28
CA ALA A 5 -8.40 3.14 7.93
C ALA A 5 -8.55 3.13 9.46
N GLU A 6 -9.80 3.21 9.95
CA GLU A 6 -10.11 3.16 11.39
C GLU A 6 -9.56 1.90 12.06
N ARG A 7 -9.76 0.73 11.45
CA ARG A 7 -9.30 -0.55 12.02
C ARG A 7 -7.79 -0.69 12.02
N LEU A 8 -7.10 -0.19 11.01
CA LEU A 8 -5.64 -0.22 10.95
C LEU A 8 -5.03 0.69 12.02
N ILE A 9 -5.58 1.90 12.19
CA ILE A 9 -5.17 2.82 13.25
C ILE A 9 -5.43 2.21 14.63
N ALA A 10 -6.63 1.67 14.86
CA ALA A 10 -6.96 0.99 16.11
C ALA A 10 -6.10 -0.26 16.37
N GLY A 11 -5.64 -0.91 15.31
CA GLY A 11 -4.71 -2.05 15.35
C GLY A 11 -3.24 -1.68 15.55
N GLY A 12 -2.92 -0.38 15.64
CA GLY A 12 -1.57 0.10 15.98
C GLY A 12 -0.79 0.73 14.83
N TYR A 13 -1.35 0.86 13.62
CA TYR A 13 -0.69 1.63 12.57
C TYR A 13 -0.75 3.14 12.89
N PRO A 14 0.37 3.88 12.76
CA PRO A 14 0.35 5.33 12.84
C PRO A 14 -0.59 5.97 11.81
N ALA A 15 -1.27 7.07 12.17
CA ALA A 15 -2.17 7.76 11.24
C ALA A 15 -1.45 8.31 9.99
N ASN A 16 -0.16 8.64 10.11
CA ASN A 16 0.69 9.05 8.99
C ASN A 16 1.24 7.88 8.15
N THR A 17 0.85 6.62 8.43
CA THR A 17 1.28 5.47 7.63
C THR A 17 0.90 5.69 6.17
N PRO A 18 1.85 5.59 5.22
CA PRO A 18 1.56 5.76 3.81
C PRO A 18 0.56 4.73 3.27
N VAL A 19 -0.33 5.19 2.40
CA VAL A 19 -1.34 4.36 1.72
C VAL A 19 -1.39 4.69 0.23
N ALA A 20 -1.51 3.66 -0.59
CA ALA A 20 -1.83 3.79 -2.01
C ALA A 20 -3.06 2.93 -2.35
N VAL A 21 -4.03 3.53 -3.06
CA VAL A 21 -5.19 2.84 -3.61
C VAL A 21 -5.08 2.85 -5.13
N VAL A 22 -4.93 1.66 -5.73
CA VAL A 22 -4.72 1.48 -7.16
C VAL A 22 -5.98 0.88 -7.79
N TYR A 23 -6.74 1.70 -8.50
CA TYR A 23 -7.93 1.30 -9.25
C TYR A 23 -7.52 0.65 -10.58
N LYS A 24 -8.11 -0.52 -10.88
CA LYS A 24 -7.88 -1.29 -12.13
C LYS A 24 -6.40 -1.32 -12.52
N ALA A 25 -5.54 -1.78 -11.61
CA ALA A 25 -4.11 -1.88 -11.87
C ALA A 25 -3.83 -2.55 -13.23
N THR A 26 -2.88 -1.99 -13.98
CA THR A 26 -2.45 -2.39 -15.34
C THR A 26 -3.44 -2.19 -16.48
N TRP A 27 -4.66 -1.72 -16.22
CA TRP A 27 -5.61 -1.38 -17.30
C TRP A 27 -5.35 0.04 -17.82
N ALA A 28 -5.86 0.35 -19.02
CA ALA A 28 -5.70 1.67 -19.63
C ALA A 28 -6.32 2.80 -18.76
N GLU A 29 -7.40 2.52 -18.03
CA GLU A 29 -8.02 3.49 -17.13
C GLU A 29 -7.51 3.42 -15.67
N SER A 30 -6.34 2.80 -15.45
CA SER A 30 -5.78 2.69 -14.10
C SER A 30 -5.57 4.06 -13.47
N ARG A 31 -5.90 4.17 -12.18
CA ARG A 31 -5.71 5.39 -11.38
C ARG A 31 -5.14 5.03 -10.03
N THR A 32 -4.18 5.82 -9.58
CA THR A 32 -3.56 5.66 -8.26
C THR A 32 -3.87 6.88 -7.40
N VAL A 33 -4.40 6.65 -6.20
CA VAL A 33 -4.58 7.66 -5.15
C VAL A 33 -3.56 7.36 -4.06
N ARG A 34 -2.76 8.36 -3.67
CA ARG A 34 -1.78 8.25 -2.58
C ARG A 34 -2.14 9.22 -1.46
N GLY A 35 -1.85 8.81 -0.23
CA GLY A 35 -2.08 9.58 0.98
C GLY A 35 -1.58 8.83 2.20
N THR A 36 -2.21 9.07 3.34
CA THR A 36 -1.94 8.41 4.62
C THR A 36 -3.20 7.79 5.19
N LEU A 37 -3.11 6.98 6.24
CA LEU A 37 -4.30 6.46 6.93
C LEU A 37 -5.22 7.58 7.45
N ALA A 38 -4.69 8.78 7.69
CA ALA A 38 -5.46 9.94 8.12
C ALA A 38 -6.38 10.53 7.04
N ASP A 39 -5.98 10.52 5.76
CA ASP A 39 -6.67 11.26 4.68
C ASP A 39 -7.18 10.38 3.52
N ILE A 40 -6.70 9.14 3.41
CA ILE A 40 -6.93 8.31 2.21
C ILE A 40 -8.41 8.03 1.96
N ALA A 41 -9.23 7.96 3.01
CA ALA A 41 -10.65 7.71 2.86
C ALA A 41 -11.37 8.85 2.12
N GLU A 42 -10.98 10.10 2.40
CA GLU A 42 -11.50 11.27 1.70
C GLU A 42 -11.01 11.33 0.25
N LEU A 43 -9.71 11.12 0.05
CA LEU A 43 -9.10 11.14 -1.28
C LEU A 43 -9.72 10.08 -2.22
N VAL A 44 -9.99 8.88 -1.71
CA VAL A 44 -10.65 7.80 -2.47
C VAL A 44 -12.08 8.14 -2.84
N ARG A 45 -12.84 8.80 -1.93
CA ARG A 45 -14.20 9.29 -2.23
C ARG A 45 -14.17 10.35 -3.33
N ALA A 46 -13.27 11.32 -3.22
CA ALA A 46 -13.11 12.38 -4.22
C ALA A 46 -12.75 11.82 -5.61
N ALA A 47 -11.98 10.72 -5.67
CA ALA A 47 -11.64 10.03 -6.90
C ALA A 47 -12.76 9.14 -7.49
N ALA A 48 -13.91 9.02 -6.80
CA ALA A 48 -15.04 8.17 -7.18
C ALA A 48 -14.64 6.69 -7.43
N ILE A 49 -13.74 6.16 -6.59
CA ILE A 49 -13.31 4.75 -6.64
C ILE A 49 -14.16 3.92 -5.68
N HIS A 50 -15.05 3.10 -6.22
CA HIS A 50 -15.99 2.29 -5.43
C HIS A 50 -15.66 0.79 -5.40
N LYS A 51 -14.95 0.27 -6.39
CA LYS A 51 -14.65 -1.17 -6.57
C LYS A 51 -13.41 -1.37 -7.43
N THR A 52 -12.91 -2.62 -7.48
CA THR A 52 -11.77 -3.02 -8.31
C THR A 52 -10.52 -2.19 -8.00
N ALA A 53 -10.18 -2.10 -6.73
CA ALA A 53 -9.00 -1.38 -6.27
C ALA A 53 -8.17 -2.24 -5.31
N LEU A 54 -6.86 -2.13 -5.44
CA LEU A 54 -5.90 -2.67 -4.49
C LEU A 54 -5.59 -1.59 -3.44
N ILE A 55 -5.54 -1.97 -2.17
CA ILE A 55 -5.15 -1.08 -1.07
C ILE A 55 -3.80 -1.56 -0.56
N LEU A 56 -2.79 -0.72 -0.67
CA LEU A 56 -1.44 -0.95 -0.19
C LEU A 56 -1.21 -0.03 1.01
N VAL A 57 -0.79 -0.58 2.14
CA VAL A 57 -0.58 0.18 3.40
C VAL A 57 0.78 -0.17 3.96
N GLY A 58 1.61 0.83 4.22
CA GLY A 58 2.87 0.63 4.95
C GLY A 58 4.00 1.56 4.51
N ALA A 59 5.06 1.56 5.32
CA ALA A 59 6.26 2.38 5.10
C ALA A 59 7.00 2.06 3.80
N PHE A 60 6.80 0.88 3.20
CA PHE A 60 7.39 0.49 1.92
C PHE A 60 6.95 1.38 0.74
N LEU A 61 5.93 2.21 0.91
CA LEU A 61 5.48 3.21 -0.06
C LEU A 61 6.19 4.57 0.08
N GLY A 62 7.06 4.73 1.08
CA GLY A 62 7.86 5.93 1.29
C GLY A 62 9.03 6.05 0.31
N ASP A 63 10.03 6.87 0.68
CA ASP A 63 11.16 7.19 -0.19
C ASP A 63 12.29 6.15 -0.11
N GLU A 64 12.30 5.32 0.93
CA GLU A 64 13.25 4.22 1.08
C GLU A 64 12.81 3.02 0.24
N TYR A 65 13.67 2.63 -0.70
CA TYR A 65 13.46 1.48 -1.57
C TYR A 65 14.54 0.43 -1.37
N HIS A 66 14.13 -0.81 -1.15
CA HIS A 66 15.01 -1.96 -1.07
C HIS A 66 14.60 -3.01 -2.10
N TYR A 67 15.57 -3.52 -2.86
CA TYR A 67 15.32 -4.68 -3.70
C TYR A 67 14.99 -5.89 -2.83
N SER A 68 13.99 -6.65 -3.27
CA SER A 68 13.72 -7.96 -2.69
C SER A 68 14.94 -8.84 -2.88
N LYS A 69 15.43 -9.43 -1.78
CA LYS A 69 16.52 -10.41 -1.81
C LYS A 69 16.06 -11.83 -2.17
N LEU A 70 14.80 -12.01 -2.57
CA LEU A 70 14.23 -13.33 -2.86
C LEU A 70 15.08 -14.13 -3.86
N TYR A 71 15.66 -13.48 -4.87
CA TYR A 71 16.53 -14.11 -5.87
C TYR A 71 17.99 -13.63 -5.80
N ASP A 72 18.36 -12.92 -4.74
CA ASP A 72 19.74 -12.49 -4.54
C ASP A 72 20.62 -13.71 -4.22
N ALA A 73 21.64 -13.94 -5.05
CA ALA A 73 22.52 -15.10 -4.92
C ALA A 73 23.33 -15.09 -3.61
N GLY A 74 23.58 -13.92 -3.02
CA GLY A 74 24.28 -13.76 -1.73
C GLY A 74 23.36 -13.79 -0.51
N PHE A 75 22.05 -13.99 -0.69
CA PHE A 75 21.08 -14.02 0.39
C PHE A 75 20.63 -15.44 0.72
N SER A 76 21.04 -15.92 1.89
CA SER A 76 20.46 -17.11 2.53
C SER A 76 19.11 -16.77 3.16
N HIS A 77 18.12 -17.62 2.93
CA HIS A 77 16.83 -17.61 3.62
C HIS A 77 16.47 -19.05 4.04
N GLU A 78 15.30 -19.23 4.68
CA GLU A 78 14.93 -20.47 5.37
C GLU A 78 15.14 -21.78 4.57
N TYR A 79 14.95 -21.74 3.25
CA TYR A 79 15.05 -22.91 2.35
C TYR A 79 16.17 -22.83 1.30
N ARG A 80 17.04 -21.81 1.34
CA ARG A 80 18.14 -21.64 0.37
C ARG A 80 19.34 -21.01 1.07
N GLN A 81 20.50 -21.66 0.95
CA GLN A 81 21.78 -21.02 1.30
C GLN A 81 22.35 -20.33 0.06
N ALA A 82 22.94 -19.17 0.29
CA ALA A 82 23.78 -18.46 -0.69
C ALA A 82 25.04 -19.26 -1.05
#